data_AF-A0A7Z8VKL7-F1
#
_entry.id   AF-A0A7Z8VKL7-F1
#
_cell.length_a   1.000
_cell.length_b   1.000
_cell.length_c   1.000
_cell.angle_alpha   90.00
_cell.angle_beta   90.00
_cell.angle_gamma   90.00
#
_symmetry.space_group_name_H-M   'P 1'
#
loop_
_entity.id
_entity.type
_entity.pdbx_description
1 polymer ?
#
loop_
_entity_poly.entity_id
_entity_poly.type
_entity_poly.pdbx_seq_one_letter_code
_entity_poly.pdbx_strand_id
1 'polypeptide(L)'
;MQRCPCCNARLRERSICSRCKADLSSLIRCAQGAQLWLAKAIQFYLVENVEQSIVALDVSLNLKKSQVAVVFREFLIEQQCRVILDLLAQKQLQLARKSLYSMRKLRPYSKQLQQMYFFNDYLGMRNQDRVLDNS
;
A
#
# COMPACT_ATOMS: atom_id res chain seq x y z
N MET A 1 6.29 22.37 -15.87
CA MET A 1 6.67 23.67 -15.26
C MET A 1 5.92 23.83 -13.93
N GLN A 2 6.61 23.79 -12.79
CA GLN A 2 5.95 23.88 -11.48
C GLN A 2 5.48 25.33 -11.19
N ARG A 3 4.32 25.47 -10.56
CA ARG A 3 3.72 26.75 -10.16
C ARG A 3 3.51 26.79 -8.66
N CYS A 4 3.60 27.99 -8.08
CA CYS A 4 3.33 28.22 -6.67
C CYS A 4 1.86 27.95 -6.38
N PRO A 5 1.51 27.09 -5.41
CA PRO A 5 0.11 26.81 -5.08
C PRO A 5 -0.60 28.02 -4.45
N CYS A 6 0.14 28.94 -3.83
CA CYS A 6 -0.43 30.11 -3.17
C CYS A 6 -0.79 31.25 -4.12
N CYS A 7 0.04 31.51 -5.15
CA CYS A 7 -0.11 32.68 -6.03
C CYS A 7 0.02 32.39 -7.53
N ASN A 8 0.11 31.10 -7.90
CA ASN A 8 0.20 30.59 -9.27
C ASN A 8 1.38 31.10 -10.11
N ALA A 9 2.37 31.76 -9.48
CA ALA A 9 3.60 32.19 -10.11
C ALA A 9 4.47 30.99 -10.51
N ARG A 10 5.21 31.09 -11.62
CA ARG A 10 6.14 30.04 -12.08
C ARG A 10 7.30 29.90 -11.08
N LEU A 11 7.52 28.68 -10.60
CA LEU A 11 8.66 28.33 -9.76
C LEU A 11 9.80 27.87 -10.68
N ARG A 12 10.80 28.73 -10.88
CA ARG A 12 12.03 28.39 -11.63
C ARG A 12 12.96 27.54 -10.76
N GLU A 13 12.50 26.38 -10.32
CA GLU A 13 13.22 25.45 -9.43
C GLU A 13 13.55 25.99 -8.03
N ARG A 14 13.13 27.21 -7.72
CA ARG A 14 13.25 27.81 -6.39
C ARG A 14 12.21 27.23 -5.45
N SER A 15 12.65 26.89 -4.24
CA SER A 15 11.73 26.49 -3.17
C SER A 15 10.98 27.67 -2.57
N ILE A 16 11.55 28.87 -2.60
CA ILE A 16 10.88 30.11 -2.17
C ILE A 16 10.26 30.81 -3.38
N CYS A 17 8.97 31.11 -3.31
CA CYS A 17 8.29 31.84 -4.37
C CYS A 17 8.77 33.29 -4.46
N SER A 18 9.20 33.74 -5.64
CA SER A 18 9.66 35.12 -5.84
C SER A 18 8.56 36.17 -5.61
N ARG A 19 7.29 35.82 -5.88
CA ARG A 19 6.12 36.71 -5.80
C ARG A 19 5.56 36.80 -4.39
N CYS A 20 5.13 35.67 -3.81
CA CYS A 20 4.46 35.66 -2.50
C CYS A 20 5.38 35.29 -1.33
N LYS A 21 6.67 35.02 -1.58
CA LYS A 21 7.67 34.63 -0.56
C LYS A 21 7.37 33.35 0.22
N ALA A 22 6.31 32.62 -0.13
CA ALA A 22 6.00 31.33 0.46
C ALA A 22 7.18 30.36 0.28
N ASP A 23 7.60 29.74 1.37
CA ASP A 23 8.59 28.66 1.37
C ASP A 23 7.89 27.33 1.09
N LEU A 24 8.21 26.74 -0.06
CA LEU A 24 7.67 25.47 -0.54
C LEU A 24 8.66 24.32 -0.36
N SER A 25 9.80 24.54 0.33
CA SER A 25 10.87 23.55 0.51
C SER A 25 10.33 22.23 1.07
N SER A 26 9.43 22.29 2.05
CA SER A 26 8.81 21.09 2.64
C SER A 26 7.88 20.37 1.68
N LEU A 27 7.06 21.10 0.90
CA LEU A 27 6.18 20.51 -0.11
C LEU A 27 6.96 19.81 -1.23
N ILE A 28 8.04 20.44 -1.70
CA ILE A 28 8.93 19.87 -2.71
C ILE A 28 9.61 18.61 -2.18
N ARG A 29 10.13 18.65 -0.94
CA ARG A 29 10.73 17.48 -0.28
C ARG A 29 9.73 16.34 -0.09
N CYS A 30 8.49 16.61 0.30
CA CYS A 30 7.46 15.57 0.38
C CYS A 30 7.19 14.94 -0.99
N ALA A 31 7.12 15.74 -2.06
CA ALA A 31 6.90 15.21 -3.40
C ALA A 31 8.06 14.34 -3.91
N GLN A 32 9.31 14.76 -3.65
CA GLN A 32 10.51 13.98 -3.98
C GLN A 32 10.61 12.72 -3.13
N GLY A 33 10.34 12.83 -1.83
CA GLY A 33 10.30 11.70 -0.91
C GLY A 33 9.27 10.66 -1.33
N ALA A 34 8.08 11.08 -1.75
CA ALA A 34 7.05 10.18 -2.27
C ALA A 34 7.57 9.39 -3.47
N GLN A 35 8.22 10.05 -4.44
CA GLN A 35 8.80 9.36 -5.61
C GLN A 35 9.87 8.35 -5.22
N LEU A 36 10.76 8.70 -4.29
CA LEU A 36 11.79 7.79 -3.79
C LEU A 36 11.18 6.56 -3.12
N TRP A 37 10.18 6.76 -2.24
CA TRP A 37 9.50 5.66 -1.56
C TRP A 37 8.70 4.77 -2.52
N LEU A 38 8.10 5.35 -3.56
CA LEU A 38 7.45 4.58 -4.63
C LEU A 38 8.47 3.71 -5.39
N ALA A 39 9.63 4.27 -5.74
CA ALA A 39 10.69 3.50 -6.40
C ALA A 39 11.16 2.33 -5.52
N LYS A 40 11.35 2.56 -4.22
CA LYS A 40 11.66 1.49 -3.25
C LYS A 40 10.56 0.44 -3.18
N ALA A 41 9.29 0.85 -3.17
CA ALA A 41 8.16 -0.08 -3.14
C ALA A 41 8.18 -1.03 -4.34
N ILE A 42 8.44 -0.49 -5.54
CA ILE A 42 8.57 -1.28 -6.77
C ILE A 42 9.78 -2.21 -6.67
N GLN A 43 10.93 -1.71 -6.22
CA GLN A 43 12.13 -2.53 -6.07
C GLN A 43 11.92 -3.69 -5.08
N PHE A 44 11.29 -3.44 -3.93
CA PHE A 44 10.96 -4.48 -2.96
C PHE A 44 10.02 -5.53 -3.54
N TYR A 45 9.05 -5.11 -4.36
CA TYR A 45 8.16 -6.05 -5.05
C TYR A 45 8.92 -6.95 -6.03
N LEU A 46 9.86 -6.38 -6.81
CA LEU A 46 10.66 -7.13 -7.79
C LEU A 46 11.58 -8.18 -7.14
N VAL A 47 12.01 -7.97 -5.89
CA VAL A 47 12.78 -8.95 -5.11
C VAL A 47 11.88 -9.84 -4.23
N GLU A 48 10.59 -9.90 -4.55
CA GLU A 48 9.57 -10.72 -3.86
C GLU A 48 9.35 -10.37 -2.37
N ASN A 49 9.84 -9.21 -1.93
CA ASN A 49 9.63 -8.70 -0.57
C ASN A 49 8.36 -7.83 -0.51
N VAL A 50 7.22 -8.52 -0.57
CA VAL A 50 5.88 -7.90 -0.62
C VAL A 50 5.59 -7.04 0.62
N GLU A 51 5.98 -7.49 1.82
CA GLU A 51 5.73 -6.75 3.06
C GLU A 51 6.41 -5.38 3.05
N GLN A 52 7.69 -5.34 2.68
CA GLN A 52 8.42 -4.07 2.57
C GLN A 52 7.91 -3.20 1.41
N SER A 53 7.46 -3.83 0.32
CA SER A 53 6.81 -3.11 -0.77
C SER A 53 5.57 -2.34 -0.30
N ILE A 54 4.69 -3.00 0.46
CA ILE A 54 3.47 -2.39 1.00
C ILE A 54 3.80 -1.25 1.96
N VAL A 55 4.78 -1.45 2.84
CA VAL A 55 5.21 -0.41 3.80
C VAL A 55 5.76 0.81 3.06
N ALA A 56 6.63 0.61 2.06
CA ALA A 56 7.19 1.70 1.27
C ALA A 56 6.12 2.44 0.44
N LEU A 57 5.16 1.70 -0.12
CA LEU A 57 4.04 2.29 -0.87
C LEU A 57 3.14 3.14 0.02
N ASP A 58 2.83 2.67 1.23
CA ASP A 58 2.04 3.41 2.21
C ASP A 58 2.73 4.74 2.57
N VAL A 59 4.05 4.73 2.80
CA VAL A 59 4.81 5.98 3.03
C VAL A 59 4.73 6.91 1.82
N SER A 60 4.91 6.40 0.60
CA SER A 60 4.77 7.21 -0.62
C SER A 60 3.40 7.88 -0.70
N LEU A 61 2.32 7.12 -0.49
CA LEU A 61 0.94 7.61 -0.62
C LEU A 61 0.59 8.65 0.45
N ASN A 62 1.14 8.51 1.66
CA ASN A 62 0.97 9.48 2.73
C ASN A 62 1.74 10.78 2.49
N LEU A 63 2.90 10.73 1.83
CA LEU A 63 3.66 11.92 1.42
C LEU A 63 3.00 12.64 0.25
N LYS A 64 2.60 11.90 -0.79
CA LYS A 64 1.88 12.41 -1.96
C LYS A 64 1.14 11.29 -2.68
N LYS A 65 -0.16 11.44 -2.82
CA LYS A 65 -1.01 10.57 -3.66
C LYS A 65 -0.76 10.86 -5.15
N SER A 66 0.24 10.20 -5.72
CA SER A 66 0.47 10.22 -7.17
C SER A 66 -0.40 9.18 -7.87
N GLN A 67 -0.80 9.45 -9.12
CA GLN A 67 -1.59 8.47 -9.90
C GLN A 67 -0.87 7.13 -10.02
N VAL A 68 0.45 7.15 -10.23
CA VAL A 68 1.26 5.93 -10.34
C VAL A 68 1.26 5.13 -9.04
N ALA A 69 1.37 5.79 -7.88
CA ALA A 69 1.31 5.10 -6.59
C ALA A 69 -0.07 4.46 -6.34
N VAL A 70 -1.15 5.15 -6.74
CA VAL A 70 -2.51 4.60 -6.64
C VAL A 70 -2.67 3.38 -7.55
N VAL A 71 -2.27 3.47 -8.81
CA VAL A 71 -2.32 2.34 -9.75
C VAL A 71 -1.49 1.16 -9.23
N PHE A 72 -0.29 1.41 -8.70
CA PHE A 72 0.56 0.37 -8.15
C PHE A 72 -0.07 -0.30 -6.91
N ARG A 73 -0.81 0.45 -6.08
CA ARG A 73 -1.59 -0.10 -4.97
C ARG A 73 -2.66 -1.09 -5.43
N GLU A 74 -3.44 -0.70 -6.44
CA GLU A 74 -4.50 -1.57 -6.97
C GLU A 74 -3.90 -2.85 -7.58
N PHE A 75 -2.82 -2.70 -8.35
CA PHE A 75 -2.07 -3.83 -8.88
C PHE A 75 -1.59 -4.79 -7.76
N LEU A 76 -0.98 -4.27 -6.70
CA LEU A 76 -0.54 -5.10 -5.56
C LEU A 76 -1.69 -5.82 -4.88
N ILE A 77 -2.83 -5.14 -4.67
CA ILE A 77 -4.03 -5.76 -4.11
C ILE A 77 -4.47 -6.94 -4.97
N GLU A 78 -4.61 -6.74 -6.28
CA GLU A 78 -5.06 -7.79 -7.19
C GLU A 78 -4.13 -9.01 -7.18
N GLN A 79 -2.82 -8.78 -7.24
CA GLN A 79 -1.84 -9.88 -7.22
C GLN A 79 -1.90 -10.67 -5.91
N GLN A 80 -1.96 -9.98 -4.77
CA GLN A 80 -1.97 -10.64 -3.46
C GLN A 80 -3.30 -11.34 -3.18
N CYS A 81 -4.43 -10.80 -3.66
CA CYS A 81 -5.71 -11.50 -3.61
C CYS A 81 -5.64 -12.86 -4.31
N ARG A 82 -4.98 -12.96 -5.47
CA ARG A 82 -4.79 -14.25 -6.18
C ARG A 82 -3.97 -15.23 -5.34
N VAL A 83 -2.84 -14.78 -4.81
CA VAL A 83 -1.99 -15.60 -3.92
C VAL A 83 -2.78 -16.11 -2.72
N ILE A 84 -3.56 -15.25 -2.07
CA ILE A 84 -4.37 -15.65 -0.90
C ILE A 84 -5.45 -16.66 -1.30
N LEU A 85 -6.11 -16.50 -2.45
CA LEU A 85 -7.08 -17.48 -2.95
C LEU A 85 -6.44 -18.85 -3.18
N ASP A 86 -5.25 -18.88 -3.77
CA ASP A 86 -4.52 -20.13 -4.03
C ASP A 86 -4.14 -20.82 -2.72
N LEU A 87 -3.66 -20.07 -1.72
CA LEU A 87 -3.36 -20.60 -0.38
C LEU A 87 -4.61 -21.16 0.31
N LEU A 88 -5.75 -20.47 0.21
CA LEU A 88 -7.02 -20.92 0.77
C LEU A 88 -7.52 -22.19 0.06
N ALA A 89 -7.41 -22.25 -1.28
CA ALA A 89 -7.77 -23.43 -2.06
C ALA A 89 -6.92 -24.66 -1.67
N GLN A 90 -5.64 -24.44 -1.36
CA GLN A 90 -4.71 -25.46 -0.86
C GLN A 90 -4.86 -25.76 0.64
N LYS A 91 -5.85 -25.15 1.33
CA LYS A 91 -6.08 -25.27 2.78
C LYS A 91 -4.89 -24.82 3.64
N GLN A 92 -3.99 -24.01 3.11
CA GLN A 92 -2.84 -23.47 3.82
C GLN A 92 -3.23 -22.21 4.63
N LEU A 93 -4.13 -22.39 5.59
CA LEU A 93 -4.78 -21.28 6.32
C LEU A 93 -3.80 -20.38 7.08
N GLN A 94 -2.71 -20.94 7.63
CA GLN A 94 -1.72 -20.15 8.37
C GLN A 94 -0.94 -19.21 7.45
N LEU A 95 -0.59 -19.68 6.25
CA LEU A 95 0.11 -18.87 5.25
C LEU A 95 -0.83 -17.81 4.67
N ALA A 96 -2.10 -18.16 4.40
CA ALA A 96 -3.12 -17.21 4.00
C ALA A 96 -3.30 -16.09 5.05
N ARG A 97 -3.36 -16.46 6.34
CA ARG A 97 -3.47 -15.51 7.45
C ARG A 97 -2.25 -14.59 7.55
N LYS A 98 -1.03 -15.12 7.43
CA LYS A 98 0.20 -14.33 7.42
C LYS A 98 0.22 -13.33 6.27
N SER A 99 -0.15 -13.76 5.07
CA SER A 99 -0.25 -12.90 3.89
C SER A 99 -1.29 -11.78 4.08
N LEU A 100 -2.49 -12.13 4.54
CA LEU A 100 -3.55 -11.17 4.90
C LEU A 100 -3.06 -10.14 5.93
N TYR A 101 -2.32 -10.57 6.96
CA TYR A 101 -1.76 -9.66 7.97
C TYR A 101 -0.77 -8.66 7.37
N SER A 102 0.13 -9.11 6.48
CA SER A 102 1.06 -8.22 5.78
C SER A 102 0.33 -7.17 4.93
N MET A 103 -0.86 -7.52 4.43
CA MET A 103 -1.73 -6.67 3.61
C MET A 103 -2.64 -5.74 4.41
N ARG A 104 -2.57 -5.72 5.74
CA ARG A 104 -3.51 -4.92 6.59
C ARG A 104 -3.58 -3.43 6.23
N LYS A 105 -2.47 -2.85 5.77
CA LYS A 105 -2.39 -1.44 5.35
C LYS A 105 -3.18 -1.16 4.08
N LEU A 106 -3.37 -2.18 3.24
CA LEU A 106 -4.13 -2.08 1.99
C LEU A 106 -5.61 -2.42 2.15
N ARG A 107 -6.00 -3.04 3.28
CA ARG A 107 -7.38 -3.46 3.60
C ARG A 107 -8.45 -2.37 3.42
N PRO A 108 -8.25 -1.10 3.84
CA PRO A 108 -9.29 -0.08 3.68
C PRO A 108 -9.66 0.20 2.22
N TYR A 109 -8.78 -0.16 1.27
CA TYR A 109 -8.91 0.19 -0.13
C TYR A 109 -9.55 -0.90 -1.00
N SER A 110 -9.79 -2.11 -0.45
CA SER A 110 -10.40 -3.21 -1.21
C SER A 110 -11.43 -3.98 -0.40
N LYS A 111 -12.66 -4.02 -0.91
CA LYS A 111 -13.75 -4.85 -0.36
C LYS A 111 -13.42 -6.34 -0.43
N GLN A 112 -12.78 -6.79 -1.51
CA GLN A 112 -12.39 -8.18 -1.69
C GLN A 112 -11.40 -8.61 -0.60
N LEU A 113 -10.40 -7.79 -0.31
CA LEU A 113 -9.42 -8.08 0.73
C LEU A 113 -10.06 -8.12 2.13
N GLN A 114 -11.07 -7.28 2.38
CA GLN A 114 -11.86 -7.34 3.61
C GLN A 114 -12.66 -8.65 3.71
N GLN A 115 -13.33 -9.06 2.63
CA GLN A 115 -14.09 -10.31 2.58
C GLN A 115 -13.18 -11.52 2.82
N MET A 116 -11.99 -11.56 2.22
CA MET A 116 -11.01 -12.63 2.44
C MET A 116 -10.57 -12.72 3.89
N TYR A 117 -10.41 -11.58 4.57
CA TYR A 117 -10.06 -11.54 5.99
C TYR A 117 -11.14 -12.22 6.83
N PHE A 118 -12.40 -11.81 6.65
CA PHE A 118 -13.53 -12.40 7.38
C PHE A 118 -13.72 -13.88 7.07
N PHE A 119 -13.53 -14.27 5.80
CA PHE A 119 -13.63 -15.67 5.39
C PHE A 119 -12.53 -16.54 6.01
N ASN A 120 -11.29 -16.06 6.02
CA ASN A 120 -10.18 -16.75 6.67
C ASN A 120 -10.40 -16.91 8.18
N ASP A 121 -10.91 -15.88 8.86
CA ASP A 121 -11.23 -15.95 10.28
C ASP A 121 -12.36 -16.97 10.56
N TYR A 122 -13.40 -16.99 9.73
CA TYR A 122 -14.48 -17.99 9.81
C TYR A 122 -13.96 -19.43 9.64
N LEU A 123 -13.09 -19.68 8.64
CA LEU A 123 -12.48 -20.99 8.44
C LEU A 123 -11.58 -21.40 9.62
N GLY A 124 -10.91 -20.44 10.25
CA GLY A 124 -10.11 -20.66 11.45
C GLY A 124 -10.94 -21.15 12.63
N MET A 125 -12.06 -20.47 12.92
CA MET A 125 -12.98 -20.85 14.01
C MET A 125 -13.59 -22.24 13.79
N ARG A 126 -14.09 -22.51 12.57
CA ARG A 126 -14.72 -23.81 12.26
C ARG A 126 -13.76 -24.99 12.38
N ASN A 127 -12.47 -24.78 12.12
CA ASN A 127 -11.47 -25.83 12.29
C ASN A 127 -11.11 -26.07 13.77
N GLN A 128 -11.23 -25.06 14.64
CA GLN A 128 -11.06 -25.25 16.08
C GLN A 128 -12.22 -26.04 16.69
N ASP A 129 -13.46 -25.73 16.29
CA ASP A 129 -14.66 -26.47 16.74
C ASP A 129 -14.59 -27.96 16.36
N ARG A 130 -14.12 -28.27 15.15
CA ARG A 130 -13.93 -29.67 14.71
C ARG A 130 -12.85 -30.45 15.44
N VAL A 131 -11.84 -29.77 16.00
CA VAL A 131 -10.80 -30.42 16.80
C VAL A 131 -11.33 -30.71 18.20
N LEU A 132 -12.18 -29.83 18.74
CA LEU A 132 -12.83 -30.02 20.04
C LEU A 132 -13.91 -31.10 20.01
N ASP A 133 -14.65 -31.25 18.90
CA ASP A 133 -15.68 -32.31 18.75
C ASP A 133 -15.10 -33.72 18.53
N ASN A 134 -13.80 -33.84 18.22
CA ASN A 134 -13.11 -35.13 18.01
C ASN A 134 -12.13 -35.48 19.14
N SER A 135 -12.18 -34.76 20.27
CA SER A 135 -11.39 -35.02 21.49
C SER A 135 -12.27 -35.57 22.60
#